data_AF-A0A072TLY5-F1
#
_entry.id   AF-A0A072TLY5-F1
#
_cell.length_a   1.000
_cell.length_b   1.000
_cell.length_c   1.000
_cell.angle_alpha   90.00
_cell.angle_beta   90.00
_cell.angle_gamma   90.00
#
_symmetry.space_group_name_H-M   'P 1'
#
loop_
_entity.id
_entity.type
_entity.pdbx_description
1 polymer ?
#
loop_
_entity_poly.entity_id
_entity_poly.type
_entity_poly.pdbx_seq_one_letter_code
_entity_poly.pdbx_strand_id
1 'polypeptide(L)'
;MRPFVEDIVNVKGDDNCGFLVVARHMGLNEDSHVLVRNALINESKNHKNDYLPFYATEKRYKEIFDGLHPLTSKNGDAPPKKWLTTPDMGHIIASSYNRVVVLLTLSEMGGACETYFPIRSAPPLNPHSNIMCLCLIPEHFLHVKLKENCSLPPPSKEWMTHKIGVAEQWLFQFLDRQAAFDELMSTEPMSPKKPTNEHNPINLYTPEKPKQEIEVMDEDEEYALSLV
;
A
#
# COMPACT_ATOMS: atom_id res chain seq x y z
N MET A 1 5.05 -9.99 -12.56
CA MET A 1 5.78 -8.68 -12.52
C MET A 1 7.30 -8.69 -12.29
N ARG A 2 7.90 -9.65 -11.55
CA ARG A 2 9.36 -9.64 -11.23
C ARG A 2 10.32 -9.38 -12.42
N PRO A 3 10.10 -9.91 -13.64
CA PRO A 3 11.02 -9.69 -14.77
C PRO A 3 11.17 -8.22 -15.20
N PHE A 4 10.25 -7.35 -14.79
CA PHE A 4 10.18 -5.95 -15.15
C PHE A 4 10.78 -5.00 -14.11
N VAL A 5 11.27 -5.55 -12.99
CA VAL A 5 11.96 -4.78 -11.96
C VAL A 5 13.44 -4.69 -12.32
N GLU A 6 13.98 -3.47 -12.34
CA GLU A 6 15.40 -3.19 -12.54
C GLU A 6 16.14 -3.12 -11.20
N ASP A 7 15.53 -2.45 -10.21
CA ASP A 7 16.12 -2.27 -8.88
C ASP A 7 15.02 -2.14 -7.81
N ILE A 8 15.34 -2.48 -6.57
CA ILE A 8 14.48 -2.34 -5.41
C ILE A 8 15.30 -1.70 -4.30
N VAL A 9 14.81 -0.57 -3.79
CA VAL A 9 15.44 0.11 -2.67
C VAL A 9 14.55 0.08 -1.44
N ASN A 10 15.13 -0.46 -0.38
CA ASN A 10 14.55 -0.41 0.95
C ASN A 10 14.78 0.98 1.56
N VAL A 11 13.71 1.75 1.72
CA VAL A 11 13.75 2.99 2.50
C VAL A 11 13.66 2.65 3.99
N LYS A 12 13.97 3.63 4.85
CA LYS A 12 13.84 3.47 6.30
C LYS A 12 12.43 2.98 6.66
N GLY A 13 12.34 1.86 7.38
CA GLY A 13 11.10 1.22 7.81
C GLY A 13 10.50 1.83 9.06
N ASP A 14 10.47 3.17 9.14
CA ASP A 14 9.65 3.84 10.13
C ASP A 14 8.24 4.09 9.57
N ASP A 15 7.37 4.67 10.40
CA ASP A 15 5.98 4.96 10.05
C ASP A 15 5.78 5.98 8.90
N ASN A 16 6.87 6.41 8.24
CA ASN A 16 6.86 7.29 7.07
C ASN A 16 7.36 6.62 5.79
N CYS A 17 7.62 5.31 5.78
CA CYS A 17 8.21 4.58 4.65
C CYS A 17 7.55 4.92 3.30
N GLY A 18 6.21 4.97 3.22
CA GLY A 18 5.52 5.35 1.98
C GLY A 18 5.87 6.76 1.49
N PHE A 19 5.92 7.74 2.39
CA PHE A 19 6.31 9.12 2.06
C PHE A 19 7.80 9.22 1.72
N LEU A 20 8.64 8.39 2.36
CA LEU A 20 10.06 8.29 2.06
C LEU A 20 10.32 7.68 0.67
N VAL A 21 9.50 6.72 0.22
CA VAL A 21 9.56 6.21 -1.16
C VAL A 21 9.27 7.34 -2.16
N VAL A 22 8.24 8.16 -1.90
CA VAL A 22 7.93 9.33 -2.73
C VAL A 22 9.09 10.32 -2.73
N ALA A 23 9.63 10.66 -1.55
CA ALA A 23 10.76 11.58 -1.42
C ALA A 23 12.00 11.09 -2.17
N ARG A 24 12.34 9.80 -2.01
CA ARG A 24 13.45 9.15 -2.70
C ARG A 24 13.28 9.21 -4.22
N HIS A 25 12.10 8.86 -4.72
CA HIS A 25 11.82 8.93 -6.15
C HIS A 25 11.99 10.34 -6.72
N MET A 26 11.69 11.36 -5.91
CA MET A 26 11.89 12.77 -6.25
C MET A 26 13.34 13.25 -6.08
N GLY A 27 14.29 12.36 -5.72
CA GLY A 27 15.69 12.70 -5.51
C GLY A 27 15.95 13.53 -4.24
N LEU A 28 15.02 13.48 -3.28
CA LEU A 28 15.09 14.23 -2.04
C LEU A 28 15.81 13.44 -0.92
N ASN A 29 16.22 14.14 0.13
CA ASN A 29 16.95 13.55 1.27
C ASN A 29 16.02 12.91 2.33
N GLU A 30 16.61 12.34 3.38
CA GLU A 30 15.90 11.51 4.37
C GLU A 30 14.83 12.26 5.20
N ASP A 31 14.96 13.57 5.41
CA ASP A 31 13.98 14.40 6.14
C ASP A 31 12.83 14.92 5.23
N SER A 32 12.84 14.55 3.96
CA SER A 32 11.91 15.11 2.96
C SER A 32 10.50 14.52 3.01
N HIS A 33 10.21 13.54 3.87
CA HIS A 33 8.85 13.05 4.08
C HIS A 33 7.88 14.17 4.53
N VAL A 34 8.38 15.16 5.29
CA VAL A 34 7.60 16.35 5.68
C VAL A 34 7.22 17.21 4.46
N LEU A 35 8.16 17.40 3.53
CA LEU A 35 7.90 18.13 2.28
C LEU A 35 6.88 17.40 1.41
N VAL A 36 7.00 16.08 1.31
CA VAL A 36 6.01 15.26 0.60
C VAL A 36 4.63 15.43 1.21
N ARG A 37 4.49 15.27 2.54
CA ARG A 37 3.20 15.45 3.24
C ARG A 37 2.62 16.84 2.98
N ASN A 38 3.43 17.90 3.03
CA ASN A 38 2.98 19.27 2.74
C ASN A 38 2.48 19.43 1.30
N ALA A 39 3.14 18.82 0.32
CA ALA A 39 2.67 18.83 -1.07
C ALA A 39 1.31 18.14 -1.20
N LEU A 40 1.14 16.96 -0.60
CA LEU A 40 -0.12 16.22 -0.62
C LEU A 40 -1.25 16.97 0.10
N ILE A 41 -0.95 17.60 1.25
CA ILE A 41 -1.91 18.43 1.99
C ILE A 41 -2.39 19.60 1.13
N ASN A 42 -1.46 20.30 0.46
CA ASN A 42 -1.79 21.43 -0.38
C ASN A 42 -2.67 21.01 -1.57
N GLU A 43 -2.32 19.91 -2.23
CA GLU A 43 -3.11 19.33 -3.32
C GLU A 43 -4.54 18.97 -2.84
N SER A 44 -4.66 18.17 -1.77
CA SER A 44 -5.96 17.76 -1.24
C SER A 44 -6.81 18.93 -0.74
N LYS A 45 -6.18 19.95 -0.14
CA LYS A 45 -6.88 21.13 0.39
C LYS A 45 -7.41 22.03 -0.72
N ASN A 46 -6.57 22.33 -1.71
CA ASN A 46 -6.92 23.25 -2.79
C ASN A 46 -7.93 22.65 -3.77
N HIS A 47 -8.00 21.32 -3.84
CA HIS A 47 -8.87 20.58 -4.76
C HIS A 47 -9.85 19.65 -4.05
N LYS A 48 -10.29 20.01 -2.83
CA LYS A 48 -11.20 19.18 -2.01
C LYS A 48 -12.41 18.67 -2.81
N ASN A 49 -13.07 19.55 -3.56
CA ASN A 49 -14.30 19.19 -4.29
C ASN A 49 -14.06 18.15 -5.38
N ASP A 50 -12.86 18.10 -5.95
CA ASP A 50 -12.48 17.14 -6.98
C ASP A 50 -12.21 15.74 -6.38
N TYR A 51 -11.81 15.69 -5.11
CA TYR A 51 -11.57 14.44 -4.38
C TYR A 51 -12.80 13.88 -3.66
N LEU A 52 -13.84 14.69 -3.38
CA LEU A 52 -15.05 14.20 -2.72
C LEU A 52 -15.72 13.02 -3.45
N PRO A 53 -15.82 12.99 -4.79
CA PRO A 53 -16.36 11.84 -5.51
C PRO A 53 -15.55 10.56 -5.27
N PHE A 54 -14.21 10.63 -5.24
CA PHE A 54 -13.31 9.49 -4.98
C PHE A 54 -13.50 8.89 -3.59
N TYR A 55 -13.88 9.71 -2.61
CA TYR A 55 -13.98 9.29 -1.21
C TYR A 55 -15.41 9.05 -0.74
N ALA A 56 -16.40 9.32 -1.60
CA ALA A 56 -17.85 9.23 -1.39
C ALA A 56 -18.43 10.08 -0.24
N THR A 57 -17.66 10.42 0.80
CA THR A 57 -18.12 11.13 2.00
C THR A 57 -17.10 12.15 2.49
N GLU A 58 -17.59 13.25 3.08
CA GLU A 58 -16.71 14.22 3.73
C GLU A 58 -15.95 13.63 4.92
N LYS A 59 -16.56 12.69 5.63
CA LYS A 59 -15.91 11.96 6.74
C LYS A 59 -14.67 11.23 6.24
N ARG A 60 -14.79 10.49 5.13
CA ARG A 60 -13.67 9.75 4.53
C ARG A 60 -12.58 10.69 4.03
N TYR A 61 -12.95 11.78 3.35
CA TYR A 61 -11.99 12.83 2.97
C TYR A 61 -11.22 13.34 4.20
N LYS A 62 -11.92 13.64 5.29
CA LYS A 62 -11.30 14.15 6.52
C LYS A 62 -10.34 13.13 7.14
N GLU A 63 -10.70 11.85 7.16
CA GLU A 63 -9.81 10.78 7.65
C GLU A 63 -8.50 10.74 6.86
N ILE A 64 -8.57 10.77 5.53
CA ILE A 64 -7.39 10.74 4.65
C ILE A 64 -6.57 12.01 4.82
N PHE A 65 -7.22 13.18 4.81
CA PHE A 65 -6.58 14.48 4.97
C PHE A 65 -5.89 14.63 6.33
N ASP A 66 -6.54 14.18 7.40
CA ASP A 66 -5.94 14.13 8.74
C ASP A 66 -4.77 13.15 8.75
N GLY A 67 -4.85 12.03 8.03
CA GLY A 67 -3.77 11.05 7.85
C GLY A 67 -2.47 11.65 7.31
N LEU A 68 -2.57 12.66 6.44
CA LEU A 68 -1.40 13.37 5.89
C LEU A 68 -0.66 14.21 6.93
N HIS A 69 -1.33 14.71 7.96
CA HIS A 69 -0.72 15.55 8.99
C HIS A 69 -0.01 14.67 10.04
N PRO A 70 1.30 14.83 10.28
CA PRO A 70 1.98 14.07 11.33
C PRO A 70 1.39 14.44 12.70
N LEU A 71 1.29 13.46 13.62
CA LEU A 71 1.03 13.77 15.03
C LEU A 71 2.35 14.17 15.67
N THR A 72 2.34 15.25 16.45
CA THR A 72 3.45 15.72 17.30
C THR A 72 3.67 14.79 18.50
N SER A 73 3.78 13.49 18.25
CA SER A 73 4.30 12.52 19.21
C SER A 73 5.78 12.82 19.39
N LYS A 74 6.22 13.05 20.64
CA LYS A 74 7.63 13.32 20.96
C LYS A 74 8.57 12.16 20.62
N ASN A 75 8.02 10.97 20.30
CA ASN A 75 8.77 9.74 20.10
C ASN A 75 9.03 9.40 18.62
N GLY A 76 8.59 10.23 17.66
CA GLY A 76 8.89 10.05 16.23
C GLY A 76 8.04 9.00 15.51
N ASP A 77 7.40 8.06 16.23
CA ASP A 77 6.50 7.07 15.65
C ASP A 77 5.14 7.68 15.28
N ALA A 78 4.69 7.43 14.04
CA ALA A 78 3.39 7.84 13.54
C ALA A 78 2.41 6.67 13.60
N PRO A 79 1.26 6.79 14.28
CA PRO A 79 0.32 5.67 14.42
C PRO A 79 -0.22 5.23 13.04
N PRO A 80 -0.69 3.98 12.86
CA PRO A 80 -1.10 3.43 11.55
C PRO A 80 -2.05 4.31 10.73
N LYS A 81 -2.93 5.07 11.41
CA LYS A 81 -3.82 6.09 10.80
C LYS A 81 -3.09 7.25 10.10
N LYS A 82 -1.77 7.34 10.21
CA LYS A 82 -0.90 8.37 9.62
C LYS A 82 0.04 7.81 8.56
N TRP A 83 0.01 6.50 8.35
CA TRP A 83 0.74 5.86 7.28
C TRP A 83 0.15 6.27 5.93
N LEU A 84 0.96 6.13 4.89
CA LEU A 84 0.48 6.29 3.53
C LEU A 84 -0.49 5.13 3.24
N THR A 85 -1.74 5.45 2.92
CA THR A 85 -2.73 4.44 2.53
C THR A 85 -2.93 4.47 1.02
N THR A 86 -2.59 3.37 0.37
CA THR A 86 -3.07 3.08 -0.99
C THR A 86 -4.32 2.20 -0.88
N PRO A 87 -5.38 2.44 -1.68
CA PRO A 87 -5.45 3.31 -2.86
C PRO A 87 -5.75 4.80 -2.59
N ASP A 88 -6.13 5.20 -1.38
CA ASP A 88 -6.68 6.54 -1.12
C ASP A 88 -5.74 7.71 -1.48
N MET A 89 -4.45 7.57 -1.18
CA MET A 89 -3.44 8.61 -1.37
C MET A 89 -2.70 8.53 -2.70
N GLY A 90 -2.85 7.43 -3.46
CA GLY A 90 -2.18 7.24 -4.74
C GLY A 90 -2.47 8.35 -5.74
N HIS A 91 -3.74 8.76 -5.84
CA HIS A 91 -4.18 9.86 -6.70
C HIS A 91 -3.72 11.24 -6.23
N ILE A 92 -3.59 11.45 -4.92
CA ILE A 92 -3.06 12.69 -4.36
C ILE A 92 -1.60 12.82 -4.77
N ILE A 93 -0.81 11.75 -4.63
CA ILE A 93 0.60 11.73 -5.03
C ILE A 93 0.73 11.98 -6.54
N ALA A 94 0.00 11.21 -7.35
CA ALA A 94 0.02 11.35 -8.80
C ALA A 94 -0.28 12.79 -9.24
N SER A 95 -1.34 13.39 -8.67
CA SER A 95 -1.76 14.75 -9.02
C SER A 95 -0.77 15.81 -8.52
N SER A 96 -0.26 15.67 -7.28
CA SER A 96 0.70 16.62 -6.69
C SER A 96 1.98 16.76 -7.51
N TYR A 97 2.44 15.67 -8.13
CA TYR A 97 3.68 15.65 -8.90
C TYR A 97 3.46 15.59 -10.42
N ASN A 98 2.20 15.55 -10.87
CA ASN A 98 1.80 15.31 -12.26
C ASN A 98 2.52 14.09 -12.90
N ARG A 99 2.51 12.96 -12.20
CA ARG A 99 3.23 11.73 -12.59
C ARG A 99 2.35 10.49 -12.40
N VAL A 100 2.70 9.44 -13.14
CA VAL A 100 2.12 8.11 -12.92
C VAL A 100 2.67 7.51 -11.64
N VAL A 101 1.79 7.00 -10.80
CA VAL A 101 2.16 6.20 -9.62
C VAL A 101 1.67 4.78 -9.82
N VAL A 102 2.55 3.80 -9.68
CA VAL A 102 2.25 2.37 -9.77
C VAL A 102 2.36 1.77 -8.38
N LEU A 103 1.32 1.05 -7.97
CA LEU A 103 1.35 0.21 -6.79
C LEU A 103 1.52 -1.24 -7.22
N LEU A 104 2.54 -1.89 -6.66
CA LEU A 104 2.71 -3.32 -6.69
C LEU A 104 2.39 -3.89 -5.31
N THR A 105 1.66 -4.99 -5.27
CA THR A 105 1.31 -5.74 -4.06
C THR A 105 1.78 -7.18 -4.21
N LEU A 106 2.06 -7.83 -3.09
CA LEU A 106 2.26 -9.28 -3.10
C LEU A 106 0.92 -10.00 -3.23
N SER A 107 0.84 -11.01 -4.09
CA SER A 107 -0.39 -11.80 -4.32
C SER A 107 -0.96 -12.39 -3.02
N GLU A 108 -0.08 -12.80 -2.11
CA GLU A 108 -0.45 -13.33 -0.78
C GLU A 108 -1.14 -12.32 0.15
N MET A 109 -0.99 -11.02 -0.10
CA MET A 109 -1.67 -9.96 0.65
C MET A 109 -3.10 -9.70 0.14
N GLY A 110 -3.51 -10.34 -0.96
CA GLY A 110 -4.85 -10.18 -1.56
C GLY A 110 -5.14 -8.79 -2.13
N GLY A 111 -4.17 -7.88 -2.12
CA GLY A 111 -4.28 -6.56 -2.76
C GLY A 111 -4.03 -6.63 -4.26
N ALA A 112 -4.69 -5.78 -5.04
CA ALA A 112 -4.44 -5.62 -6.47
C ALA A 112 -3.25 -4.69 -6.73
N CYS A 113 -2.50 -4.97 -7.78
CA CYS A 113 -1.58 -3.99 -8.36
C CYS A 113 -2.41 -2.97 -9.16
N GLU A 114 -2.09 -1.69 -9.04
CA GLU A 114 -2.87 -0.61 -9.65
C GLU A 114 -1.97 0.51 -10.17
N THR A 115 -2.48 1.24 -11.16
CA THR A 115 -1.89 2.50 -11.63
C THR A 115 -2.78 3.67 -11.22
N TYR A 116 -2.19 4.69 -10.61
CA TYR A 116 -2.82 5.95 -10.26
C TYR A 116 -2.30 7.07 -11.16
N PHE A 117 -3.23 7.77 -11.80
CA PHE A 117 -2.95 8.93 -12.62
C PHE A 117 -3.40 10.23 -11.92
N PRO A 118 -2.88 11.39 -12.34
CA PRO A 118 -3.42 12.69 -11.98
C PRO A 118 -4.92 12.79 -12.30
N ILE A 119 -5.70 13.39 -11.41
CA ILE A 119 -7.16 13.42 -11.55
C ILE A 119 -7.68 14.58 -12.43
N ARG A 120 -6.86 15.63 -12.61
CA ARG A 120 -7.23 16.88 -13.33
C ARG A 120 -6.30 17.26 -14.47
N SER A 121 -5.01 16.98 -14.29
CA SER A 121 -3.95 17.47 -15.18
C SER A 121 -3.76 16.59 -16.40
N ALA A 122 -3.42 17.20 -17.54
CA ALA A 122 -3.02 16.47 -18.73
C ALA A 122 -1.62 15.83 -18.56
N PRO A 123 -1.31 14.75 -19.31
CA PRO A 123 0.03 14.19 -19.40
C PRO A 123 1.07 15.25 -19.81
N PRO A 124 2.28 15.24 -19.22
CA PRO A 124 3.39 16.03 -19.75
C PRO A 124 3.83 15.49 -21.12
N LEU A 125 4.73 16.20 -21.83
CA LEU A 125 5.22 15.78 -23.16
C LEU A 125 5.84 14.37 -23.18
N ASN A 126 6.47 13.95 -22.08
CA ASN A 126 7.04 12.61 -21.95
C ASN A 126 6.51 11.94 -20.67
N PRO A 127 5.30 11.38 -20.70
CA PRO A 127 4.67 10.80 -19.51
C PRO A 127 5.34 9.51 -19.04
N HIS A 128 6.15 8.86 -19.90
CA HIS A 128 6.81 7.58 -19.61
C HIS A 128 8.13 7.75 -18.84
N SER A 129 8.76 8.93 -18.93
CA SER A 129 10.14 9.18 -18.46
C SER A 129 10.37 9.06 -16.95
N ASN A 130 9.32 9.07 -16.13
CA ASN A 130 9.49 9.05 -14.68
C ASN A 130 8.25 8.54 -13.94
N ILE A 131 8.05 7.22 -14.01
CA ILE A 131 6.98 6.51 -13.32
C ILE A 131 7.44 6.18 -11.91
N MET A 132 6.64 6.58 -10.93
CA MET A 132 6.89 6.29 -9.53
C MET A 132 6.29 4.93 -9.18
N CYS A 133 7.12 3.95 -8.81
CA CYS A 133 6.63 2.62 -8.44
C CYS A 133 6.87 2.35 -6.95
N LEU A 134 5.77 2.08 -6.24
CA LEU A 134 5.72 1.71 -4.84
C LEU A 134 5.39 0.22 -4.77
N CYS A 135 6.18 -0.57 -4.05
CA CYS A 135 5.83 -1.94 -3.71
C CYS A 135 5.42 -2.00 -2.24
N LEU A 136 4.18 -2.41 -1.99
CA LEU A 136 3.65 -2.64 -0.66
C LEU A 136 3.91 -4.09 -0.26
N ILE A 137 4.68 -4.25 0.82
CA ILE A 137 4.83 -5.49 1.58
C ILE A 137 4.16 -5.29 2.95
N PRO A 138 4.03 -6.32 3.81
CA PRO A 138 3.40 -6.15 5.12
C PRO A 138 4.00 -4.98 5.90
N GLU A 139 3.17 -3.96 6.16
CA GLU A 139 3.48 -2.74 6.91
C GLU A 139 4.67 -1.91 6.39
N HIS A 140 5.12 -2.12 5.15
CA HIS A 140 6.28 -1.39 4.61
C HIS A 140 6.21 -1.13 3.11
N PHE A 141 6.77 0.00 2.69
CA PHE A 141 6.88 0.38 1.29
C PHE A 141 8.32 0.32 0.80
N LEU A 142 8.50 -0.28 -0.38
CA LEU A 142 9.77 -0.30 -1.11
C LEU A 142 9.67 0.61 -2.32
N HIS A 143 10.77 1.30 -2.63
CA HIS A 143 10.90 2.02 -3.90
C HIS A 143 11.32 1.04 -4.98
N VAL A 144 10.58 0.96 -6.09
CA VAL A 144 10.89 0.07 -7.19
C VAL A 144 11.28 0.87 -8.42
N LYS A 145 12.41 0.52 -9.03
CA LYS A 145 12.78 0.98 -10.36
C LYS A 145 12.27 -0.02 -11.38
N LEU A 146 11.39 0.44 -12.25
CA LEU A 146 10.86 -0.37 -13.35
C LEU A 146 11.75 -0.24 -14.58
N LYS A 147 11.89 -1.32 -15.34
CA LYS A 147 12.50 -1.28 -16.68
C LYS A 147 11.69 -0.38 -17.61
N GLU A 148 12.39 0.25 -18.54
CA GLU A 148 11.74 1.03 -19.58
C GLU A 148 10.74 0.18 -20.38
N ASN A 149 9.60 0.76 -20.72
CA ASN A 149 8.52 0.12 -21.49
C ASN A 149 7.95 -1.18 -20.88
N CYS A 150 8.14 -1.44 -19.59
CA CYS A 150 7.54 -2.62 -18.95
C CYS A 150 6.01 -2.58 -18.97
N SER A 151 5.34 -3.73 -18.89
CA SER A 151 3.89 -3.74 -18.66
C SER A 151 3.54 -3.05 -17.33
N LEU A 152 2.36 -2.43 -17.25
CA LEU A 152 1.89 -1.70 -16.06
C LEU A 152 0.50 -2.16 -15.66
N PRO A 153 0.18 -2.22 -14.35
CA PRO A 153 -1.15 -2.55 -13.90
C PRO A 153 -2.23 -1.62 -14.48
N PRO A 154 -3.49 -2.07 -14.55
CA PRO A 154 -4.58 -1.22 -15.01
C PRO A 154 -4.78 0.01 -14.11
N PRO A 155 -5.44 1.07 -14.60
CA PRO A 155 -5.79 2.21 -13.77
C PRO A 155 -6.76 1.77 -12.66
N SER A 156 -6.65 2.38 -11.48
CA SER A 156 -7.61 2.15 -10.40
C SER A 156 -9.05 2.44 -10.86
N LYS A 157 -10.02 1.68 -10.34
CA LYS A 157 -11.45 1.87 -10.67
C LYS A 157 -11.97 3.28 -10.32
N GLU A 158 -11.52 3.84 -9.21
CA GLU A 158 -11.94 5.17 -8.77
C GLU A 158 -11.53 6.25 -9.78
N TRP A 159 -10.29 6.20 -10.27
CA TRP A 159 -9.85 7.12 -11.33
C TRP A 159 -10.63 6.98 -12.62
N MET A 160 -10.90 5.74 -13.06
CA MET A 160 -11.69 5.51 -14.27
C MET A 160 -13.07 6.16 -14.21
N THR A 161 -13.66 6.18 -13.00
CA THR A 161 -15.00 6.72 -12.71
C THR A 161 -14.99 8.23 -12.55
N HIS A 162 -13.97 8.80 -11.90
CA HIS A 162 -13.99 10.17 -11.40
C HIS A 162 -12.95 11.13 -12.01
N LYS A 163 -12.14 10.68 -12.98
CA LYS A 163 -11.23 11.55 -13.74
C LYS A 163 -11.95 12.77 -14.34
N ILE A 164 -11.24 13.90 -14.40
CA ILE A 164 -11.83 15.19 -14.81
C ILE A 164 -11.18 15.68 -16.11
N GLY A 165 -12.01 15.93 -17.13
CA GLY A 165 -11.63 16.62 -18.35
C GLY A 165 -10.39 16.04 -19.02
N VAL A 166 -9.34 16.85 -19.14
CA VAL A 166 -8.10 16.50 -19.85
C VAL A 166 -7.30 15.36 -19.22
N ALA A 167 -7.60 14.96 -17.98
CA ALA A 167 -6.95 13.83 -17.32
C ALA A 167 -7.19 12.50 -18.06
N GLU A 168 -8.29 12.35 -18.81
CA GLU A 168 -8.55 11.15 -19.61
C GLU A 168 -7.42 10.81 -20.60
N GLN A 169 -6.65 11.82 -21.02
CA GLN A 169 -5.51 11.63 -21.91
C GLN A 169 -4.45 10.70 -21.34
N TRP A 170 -4.32 10.59 -20.01
CA TRP A 170 -3.41 9.64 -19.37
C TRP A 170 -3.69 8.20 -19.76
N LEU A 171 -4.97 7.82 -19.91
CA LEU A 171 -5.33 6.45 -20.27
C LEU A 171 -4.68 6.08 -21.61
N PHE A 172 -4.86 6.92 -22.63
CA PHE A 172 -4.36 6.65 -23.98
C PHE A 172 -2.84 6.53 -24.06
N GLN A 173 -2.08 7.15 -23.15
CA GLN A 173 -0.61 7.05 -23.13
C GLN A 173 -0.11 5.69 -22.63
N PHE A 174 -0.94 4.91 -21.92
CA PHE A 174 -0.51 3.68 -21.24
C PHE A 174 -1.33 2.45 -21.59
N LEU A 175 -2.29 2.56 -22.53
CA LEU A 175 -3.19 1.47 -22.92
C LEU A 175 -2.44 0.21 -23.37
N ASP A 176 -1.39 0.36 -24.16
CA ASP A 176 -0.55 -0.74 -24.66
C ASP A 176 0.15 -1.48 -23.50
N ARG A 177 0.71 -0.72 -22.55
CA ARG A 177 1.40 -1.27 -21.37
C ARG A 177 0.43 -1.96 -20.40
N GLN A 178 -0.82 -1.49 -20.35
CA GLN A 178 -1.90 -2.09 -19.56
C GLN A 178 -2.41 -3.38 -20.18
N ALA A 179 -2.65 -3.40 -21.49
CA ALA A 179 -3.02 -4.62 -22.21
C ALA A 179 -1.97 -5.72 -22.04
N ALA A 180 -0.68 -5.37 -22.17
CA ALA A 180 0.42 -6.31 -21.94
C ALA A 180 0.49 -6.82 -20.49
N PHE A 181 0.02 -6.05 -19.51
CA PHE A 181 -0.05 -6.49 -18.12
C PHE A 181 -1.20 -7.48 -17.92
N ASP A 182 -2.37 -7.21 -18.49
CA ASP A 182 -3.53 -8.10 -18.39
C ASP A 182 -3.24 -9.46 -19.03
N GLU A 183 -2.53 -9.49 -20.17
CA GLU A 183 -2.04 -10.72 -20.80
C GLU A 183 -1.06 -11.49 -19.89
N LEU A 184 -0.13 -10.77 -19.26
CA LEU A 184 0.82 -11.37 -18.32
C LEU A 184 0.09 -12.01 -17.13
N MET A 185 -0.84 -11.29 -16.51
CA MET A 185 -1.56 -11.80 -15.34
C MET A 185 -2.49 -12.96 -15.69
N SER A 186 -2.98 -13.03 -16.93
CA SER A 186 -3.81 -14.14 -17.43
C SER A 186 -3.02 -15.42 -17.69
N THR A 187 -1.69 -15.32 -17.84
CA THR A 187 -0.80 -16.44 -18.15
C THR A 187 0.00 -16.94 -16.94
N GLU A 188 0.02 -16.19 -15.82
CA GLU A 188 0.65 -16.64 -14.57
C GLU A 188 -0.16 -17.80 -13.95
N PRO A 189 0.42 -19.00 -13.72
CA PRO A 189 -0.29 -20.12 -13.14
C PRO A 189 -0.72 -19.78 -11.71
N MET A 190 -2.02 -19.92 -11.41
CA MET A 190 -2.52 -19.82 -10.04
C MET A 190 -1.73 -20.78 -9.14
N SER A 191 -1.05 -20.22 -8.14
CA SER A 191 -0.44 -21.02 -7.08
C SER A 191 -1.49 -21.97 -6.49
N PRO A 192 -1.18 -23.27 -6.33
CA PRO A 192 -2.17 -24.25 -5.88
C PRO A 192 -2.72 -23.82 -4.52
N LYS A 193 -4.04 -23.58 -4.46
CA LYS A 193 -4.75 -23.44 -3.19
C LYS A 193 -4.48 -24.72 -2.40
N LYS A 194 -3.86 -24.60 -1.22
CA LYS A 194 -3.83 -25.72 -0.26
C LYS A 194 -5.28 -26.18 -0.07
N PRO A 195 -5.59 -27.48 -0.20
CA PRO A 195 -6.95 -27.96 -0.01
C PRO A 195 -7.40 -27.59 1.41
N THR A 196 -8.50 -26.85 1.49
CA THR A 196 -9.26 -26.66 2.71
C THR A 196 -9.80 -28.04 3.08
N ASN A 197 -9.25 -28.66 4.11
CA ASN A 197 -9.83 -29.88 4.68
C ASN A 197 -11.14 -29.50 5.36
N GLU A 198 -12.24 -29.56 4.60
CA GLU A 198 -13.57 -29.61 5.17
C GLU A 198 -13.93 -31.07 5.51
N HIS A 199 -14.51 -31.21 6.70
CA HIS A 199 -15.25 -32.36 7.23
C HIS A 199 -14.44 -33.61 7.60
N ASN A 200 -14.04 -33.65 8.87
CA ASN A 200 -14.00 -34.90 9.62
C ASN A 200 -14.94 -34.75 10.83
N PRO A 201 -16.04 -35.53 10.93
CA PRO A 201 -16.94 -35.44 12.08
C PRO A 201 -16.24 -36.00 13.33
N ILE A 202 -16.16 -35.19 14.38
CA ILE A 202 -15.67 -35.58 15.69
C ILE A 202 -16.71 -36.53 16.31
N ASN A 203 -16.36 -37.82 16.38
CA ASN A 203 -17.10 -38.79 17.19
C ASN A 203 -16.89 -38.45 18.67
N LEU A 204 -17.97 -38.08 19.36
CA LEU A 204 -18.01 -38.03 20.82
C LEU A 204 -17.88 -39.45 21.37
N TYR A 205 -16.71 -39.78 21.89
CA TYR A 205 -16.55 -40.84 22.89
C TYR A 205 -15.76 -40.28 24.06
N THR A 206 -16.48 -40.04 25.16
CA THR A 206 -15.94 -39.67 26.46
C THR A 206 -15.40 -40.93 27.15
N PRO A 207 -14.14 -40.99 27.59
CA PRO A 207 -13.71 -41.97 28.57
C PRO A 207 -13.78 -41.34 29.97
N GLU A 208 -14.58 -41.94 30.84
CA GLU A 208 -14.61 -41.63 32.28
C GLU A 208 -13.22 -41.88 32.89
N LYS A 209 -12.69 -40.89 33.62
CA LYS A 209 -11.53 -41.05 34.51
C LYS A 209 -12.02 -41.22 35.95
N PRO A 210 -11.55 -42.23 36.69
CA PRO A 210 -11.92 -42.41 38.10
C PRO A 210 -11.24 -41.36 38.99
N LYS A 211 -11.99 -40.92 40.01
CA LYS A 211 -11.55 -39.99 41.07
C LYS A 211 -10.40 -40.61 41.88
N GLN A 212 -9.34 -39.84 42.10
CA GLN A 212 -8.40 -40.05 43.20
C GLN A 212 -8.12 -38.73 43.90
N GLU A 213 -7.94 -38.85 45.21
CA GLU A 213 -8.12 -37.86 46.26
C GLU A 213 -7.03 -36.77 46.28
N ILE A 214 -7.41 -35.60 46.80
CA ILE A 214 -6.54 -34.46 47.04
C ILE A 214 -5.91 -34.64 48.43
N GLU A 215 -4.59 -34.76 48.50
CA GLU A 215 -3.81 -34.42 49.69
C GLU A 215 -3.03 -33.12 49.42
N VAL A 216 -3.14 -32.19 50.36
CA VAL A 216 -2.51 -30.87 50.38
C VAL A 216 -1.36 -30.91 51.38
N MET A 217 -0.29 -30.16 51.08
CA MET A 217 0.82 -29.64 51.93
C MET A 217 2.16 -29.94 51.26
N ASP A 218 3.20 -29.11 51.25
CA ASP A 218 3.41 -27.67 51.43
C ASP A 218 4.89 -27.44 51.03
N GLU A 219 5.18 -26.23 50.54
CA GLU A 219 6.45 -25.47 50.64
C GLU A 219 7.75 -25.91 49.92
N ASP A 220 8.57 -24.86 49.74
CA ASP A 220 9.96 -24.73 49.27
C ASP A 220 10.22 -24.70 47.75
N GLU A 221 11.11 -23.90 47.17
CA GLU A 221 11.81 -22.63 47.44
C GLU A 221 12.61 -22.39 46.12
N GLU A 222 12.77 -21.14 45.69
CA GLU A 222 13.89 -20.67 44.85
C GLU A 222 14.11 -21.25 43.42
N TYR A 223 13.78 -20.45 42.39
CA TYR A 223 14.67 -20.31 41.22
C TYR A 223 14.45 -18.96 40.51
N ALA A 224 15.06 -17.91 41.04
CA ALA A 224 15.38 -16.72 40.26
C ALA A 224 16.66 -17.01 39.47
N LEU A 225 16.61 -16.87 38.14
CA LEU A 225 17.71 -16.48 37.23
C LEU A 225 17.19 -16.57 35.78
N SER A 226 16.40 -15.57 35.37
CA SER A 226 16.19 -15.30 33.94
C SER A 226 17.35 -14.44 33.44
N LEU A 227 18.20 -15.05 32.60
CA LEU A 227 19.41 -14.49 32.03
C LEU A 227 19.13 -13.29 31.10
N VAL A 228 20.12 -12.40 31.16
CA VAL A 228 20.58 -11.40 30.17
C VAL A 228 20.78 -12.02 28.79
#